data_AF-A0A143ZLP4-F1
#
_entry.id   AF-A0A143ZLP4-F1
#
_cell.length_a   1.000
_cell.length_b   1.000
_cell.length_c   1.000
_cell.angle_alpha   90.00
_cell.angle_beta   90.00
_cell.angle_gamma   90.00
#
_symmetry.space_group_name_H-M   'P 1'
#
loop_
_entity.id
_entity.type
_entity.pdbx_description
1 polymer ?
#
loop_
_entity_poly.entity_id
_entity_poly.type
_entity_poly.pdbx_seq_one_letter_code
_entity_poly.pdbx_strand_id
1 'polypeptide(L)' 'MTNIEKPYEPVSFAKKHRISVEDATAILKQADGNKKLADKEGRRVAV' A
#
# COMPACT_ATOMS: atom_id res chain seq x y z
N MET A 1 -14.93 19.66 -4.71
CA MET A 1 -14.55 18.63 -3.72
C MET A 1 -13.15 18.14 -4.05
N THR A 2 -12.15 18.45 -3.22
CA THR A 2 -10.86 17.77 -3.32
C THR A 2 -11.09 16.30 -2.98
N ASN A 3 -10.95 15.41 -3.96
CA ASN A 3 -10.85 13.98 -3.68
C ASN A 3 -9.57 13.79 -2.88
N ILE A 4 -9.67 13.90 -1.55
CA ILE A 4 -8.62 13.48 -0.64
C ILE A 4 -8.55 11.98 -0.84
N GLU A 5 -7.66 11.56 -1.73
CA GLU A 5 -7.33 10.18 -1.95
C GLU A 5 -6.81 9.62 -0.63
N LYS A 6 -7.72 9.06 0.18
CA LYS A 6 -7.35 8.49 1.46
C LYS A 6 -6.20 7.49 1.23
N PRO A 7 -5.15 7.54 2.06
CA PRO A 7 -4.09 6.54 2.02
C PRO A 7 -4.72 5.14 2.17
N TYR A 8 -4.09 4.13 1.56
CA TYR A 8 -4.58 2.77 1.71
C TYR A 8 -4.51 2.35 3.18
N GLU A 9 -5.57 1.69 3.65
CA GLU A 9 -5.50 0.96 4.92
C GLU A 9 -4.59 -0.26 4.76
N PRO A 10 -3.66 -0.55 5.69
CA PRO A 10 -2.70 -1.65 5.59
C PRO A 10 -3.34 -3.00 5.32
N VAL A 11 -4.47 -3.30 5.96
CA VAL A 11 -5.21 -4.57 5.78
C VAL A 11 -5.76 -4.68 4.35
N SER A 12 -6.32 -3.60 3.82
CA SER A 12 -6.85 -3.55 2.45
C SER A 12 -5.73 -3.70 1.42
N PHE A 13 -4.58 -3.06 1.67
CA PHE A 13 -3.40 -3.15 0.81
C PHE A 13 -2.80 -4.56 0.83
N ALA A 14 -2.65 -5.16 2.02
CA ALA A 14 -2.18 -6.53 2.20
C ALA A 14 -3.04 -7.51 1.41
N LYS A 15 -4.38 -7.41 1.54
CA LYS A 15 -5.32 -8.29 0.82
C LYS A 15 -5.25 -8.08 -0.70
N LYS A 16 -5.12 -6.83 -1.17
CA LYS A 16 -5.02 -6.50 -2.60
C LYS A 16 -3.79 -7.13 -3.25
N HIS A 17 -2.64 -7.04 -2.57
CA HIS A 17 -1.36 -7.53 -3.08
C HIS A 17 -1.02 -8.95 -2.62
N ARG A 18 -1.85 -9.58 -1.78
CA ARG A 18 -1.62 -10.91 -1.18
C ARG A 18 -0.28 -11.01 -0.42
N ILE A 19 0.05 -9.96 0.30
CA ILE A 19 1.25 -9.86 1.16
C ILE A 19 0.84 -9.84 2.63
N SER A 20 1.81 -9.91 3.54
CA SER A 20 1.54 -9.76 4.97
C SER A 20 1.09 -8.33 5.32
N VAL A 21 0.38 -8.18 6.44
CA VAL A 21 -0.02 -6.85 6.95
C VAL A 21 1.20 -6.04 7.39
N GLU A 22 2.26 -6.70 7.83
CA GLU A 22 3.54 -6.08 8.22
C GLU A 22 4.23 -5.46 7.00
N ASP A 23 4.36 -6.22 5.91
CA ASP A 23 4.91 -5.73 4.63
C ASP A 23 4.06 -4.59 4.08
N ALA A 24 2.74 -4.74 4.11
CA ALA A 24 1.82 -3.68 3.71
C ALA A 24 2.04 -2.38 4.51
N THR A 25 2.23 -2.49 5.83
CA THR A 25 2.47 -1.33 6.70
C THR A 25 3.81 -0.66 6.38
N ALA A 26 4.87 -1.45 6.19
CA ALA A 26 6.19 -0.92 5.81
C ALA A 26 6.15 -0.20 4.46
N ILE A 27 5.49 -0.79 3.45
CA ILE A 27 5.34 -0.23 2.10
C ILE A 27 4.54 1.07 2.13
N LEU A 28 3.42 1.11 2.87
CA LEU A 28 2.59 2.30 2.97
C LEU A 28 3.30 3.44 3.71
N LYS A 29 4.09 3.12 4.73
CA LYS A 29 4.93 4.09 5.45
C LYS A 29 6.03 4.64 4.53
N GLN A 30 6.67 3.80 3.73
CA GLN A 30 7.70 4.22 2.77
C GLN A 30 7.12 5.03 1.60
N ALA A 31 5.88 4.76 1.21
CA ALA A 31 5.22 5.45 0.12
C ALA A 31 4.74 6.87 0.49
N ASP A 32 4.62 7.20 1.78
CA ASP A 32 4.22 8.54 2.28
C ASP A 32 2.99 9.12 1.56
N GLY A 33 1.94 8.29 1.41
CA GLY A 33 0.71 8.67 0.70
C GLY A 33 0.77 8.55 -0.83
N ASN A 34 1.92 8.22 -1.43
CA ASN A 34 2.05 7.97 -2.85
C ASN A 34 1.58 6.55 -3.23
N LYS A 35 0.30 6.45 -3.61
CA LYS A 35 -0.34 5.17 -4.00
C LYS A 35 0.41 4.42 -5.11
N LYS A 36 0.99 5.12 -6.10
CA LYS A 36 1.70 4.47 -7.21
C LYS A 36 2.97 3.77 -6.73
N LEU A 37 3.70 4.39 -5.81
CA LEU A 37 4.87 3.79 -5.18
C LEU A 37 4.46 2.59 -4.32
N ALA A 38 3.42 2.74 -3.49
CA ALA A 38 2.90 1.63 -2.69
C ALA A 38 2.56 0.43 -3.58
N ASP A 39 1.70 0.62 -4.59
CA ASP A 39 1.30 -0.43 -5.53
C ASP A 39 2.48 -1.12 -6.25
N LYS A 40 3.53 -0.37 -6.58
CA LYS A 40 4.74 -0.90 -7.23
C LYS A 40 5.49 -1.83 -6.27
N GLU A 41 5.70 -1.40 -5.04
CA GLU A 41 6.39 -2.22 -4.03
C GLU A 41 5.51 -3.41 -3.59
N GLY A 42 4.20 -3.22 -3.44
CA GLY A 42 3.27 -4.32 -3.15
C GLY A 42 3.33 -5.43 -4.20
N ARG A 43 3.46 -5.08 -5.48
CA ARG A 43 3.68 -6.08 -6.56
C ARG A 43 5.06 -6.74 -6.53
N ARG A 44 6.08 -6.10 -5.97
CA ARG A 44 7.42 -6.69 -5.82
C ARG A 44 7.50 -7.69 -4.68
N VAL A 45 6.81 -7.42 -3.59
CA VAL A 45 6.81 -8.29 -2.39
C VAL A 45 5.88 -9.50 -2.57
N ALA A 46 4.85 -9.38 -3.40
CA ALA A 46 3.88 -10.46 -3.68
C ALA A 46 4.42 -11.64 -4.52
N VAL A 47 5.70 -11.60 -4.92
CA VAL A 47 6.33 -12.58 -5.82
C VAL A 47 6.73 -13.84 -5.07
#